data_AF-A0A7W8D473-F1
#
_entry.id   AF-A0A7W8D473-F1
#
_cell.length_a   1.000
_cell.length_b   1.000
_cell.length_c   1.000
_cell.angle_alpha   90.00
_cell.angle_beta   90.00
_cell.angle_gamma   90.00
#
_symmetry.space_group_name_H-M   'P 1'
#
loop_
_entity.id
_entity.type
_entity.pdbx_description
1 polymer ?
#
loop_
_entity_poly.entity_id
_entity_poly.type
_entity_poly.pdbx_seq_one_letter_code
_entity_poly.pdbx_strand_id
1 'polypeptide(L)'
;MKKLFSLALTFMMFFGLVACANNDSEENSTSSEPEATMDSEALIVYFSWSGNTESVANEIAHQTGADIFEIIPEESYTDDYDALLDIAQEEQANNARPEIAETVEDFEQYDVVYLGYPN
;
A
#
# COMPACT_ATOMS: atom_id res chain seq x y z
N MET A 1 -47.36 20.17 -9.57
CA MET A 1 -48.68 20.54 -8.99
C MET A 1 -49.38 19.24 -8.68
N LYS A 2 -49.73 18.81 -7.47
CA LYS A 2 -50.32 19.46 -6.28
C LYS A 2 -49.90 18.57 -5.08
N LYS A 3 -49.09 19.00 -4.11
CA LYS A 3 -49.38 19.84 -2.94
C LYS A 3 -50.53 19.34 -2.05
N LEU A 4 -50.17 19.20 -0.76
CA LEU A 4 -50.97 19.43 0.46
C LEU A 4 -51.92 18.32 0.97
N PHE A 5 -51.49 17.69 2.07
CA PHE A 5 -52.24 17.31 3.28
C PHE A 5 -51.18 17.18 4.39
N SER A 6 -51.26 17.67 5.62
CA SER A 6 -52.24 18.47 6.34
C SER A 6 -51.54 19.14 7.52
N LEU A 7 -52.00 20.35 7.82
CA LEU A 7 -51.69 21.23 8.95
C LEU A 7 -52.39 20.74 10.24
N ALA A 8 -51.68 20.81 11.39
CA ALA A 8 -52.18 21.13 12.76
C ALA A 8 -51.21 20.53 13.83
N LEU A 9 -50.36 21.27 14.54
CA LEU A 9 -50.62 22.26 15.61
C LEU A 9 -50.93 21.62 16.99
N THR A 10 -49.93 21.51 17.88
CA THR A 10 -49.99 21.76 19.36
C THR A 10 -48.54 21.69 19.91
N PHE A 11 -47.82 22.79 20.20
CA PHE A 11 -47.86 23.69 21.38
C PHE A 11 -47.51 23.03 22.73
N MET A 12 -46.24 23.07 23.14
CA MET A 12 -45.73 23.27 24.54
C MET A 12 -44.20 23.07 24.53
N MET A 13 -43.30 23.81 25.17
CA MET A 13 -43.25 25.10 25.85
C MET A 13 -41.75 25.31 26.16
N PHE A 14 -41.30 26.55 26.06
CA PHE A 14 -39.99 27.05 26.47
C PHE A 14 -39.40 26.39 27.73
N PHE A 15 -38.10 26.07 27.70
CA PHE A 15 -37.07 26.19 28.76
C PHE A 15 -35.83 25.45 28.21
N GLY A 16 -34.64 25.99 28.04
CA GLY A 16 -34.06 27.30 28.28
C GLY A 16 -32.62 27.25 27.73
N LEU A 17 -32.10 28.40 27.31
CA LEU A 17 -30.68 28.58 27.08
C LEU A 17 -29.95 28.38 28.40
N VAL A 18 -29.10 27.36 28.52
CA VAL A 18 -27.94 27.40 29.42
C VAL A 18 -26.73 26.88 28.67
N ALA A 19 -25.68 27.68 28.77
CA ALA A 19 -24.40 27.61 28.08
C ALA A 19 -23.57 26.35 28.38
N CYS A 20 -22.62 26.10 27.49
CA CYS A 20 -21.63 25.03 27.54
C CYS A 20 -20.86 24.98 28.86
N ALA A 21 -20.63 23.76 29.36
CA ALA A 21 -19.48 23.41 30.18
C ALA A 21 -19.08 21.96 29.90
N ASN A 22 -17.82 21.81 29.50
CA ASN A 22 -17.16 20.57 29.09
C ASN A 22 -17.05 19.55 30.23
N ASN A 23 -17.35 18.29 29.92
CA ASN A 23 -16.45 17.14 30.08
C ASN A 23 -17.26 15.87 29.79
N ASP A 24 -17.04 15.26 28.63
CA ASP A 24 -16.99 13.82 28.53
C ASP A 24 -16.00 13.48 27.42
N SER A 25 -14.97 12.78 27.86
CA SER A 25 -13.91 12.20 27.06
C SER A 25 -14.49 11.13 26.12
N GLU A 26 -14.71 11.51 24.87
CA GLU A 26 -14.69 10.56 23.76
C GLU A 26 -13.25 10.51 23.22
N GLU A 27 -12.51 9.48 23.60
CA GLU A 27 -11.29 9.07 22.89
C GLU A 27 -11.68 8.62 21.48
N ASN A 28 -11.85 9.60 20.58
CA ASN A 28 -11.78 9.35 19.16
C ASN A 28 -10.30 9.41 18.76
N SER A 29 -9.63 8.27 18.89
CA SER A 29 -8.31 8.02 18.30
C SER A 29 -8.45 8.02 16.79
N THR A 30 -8.55 9.22 16.21
CA THR A 30 -8.20 9.44 14.80
C THR A 30 -6.70 9.26 14.69
N SER A 31 -6.28 8.02 14.47
CA SER A 31 -5.02 7.72 13.80
C SER A 31 -5.08 8.45 12.47
N SER A 32 -4.26 9.49 12.34
CA SER A 32 -4.00 10.11 11.05
C SER A 32 -3.17 9.12 10.27
N GLU A 33 -3.86 8.21 9.57
CA GLU A 33 -3.29 7.52 8.42
C GLU A 33 -2.75 8.62 7.49
N PRO A 34 -1.49 8.56 7.04
CA PRO A 34 -1.05 9.47 6.00
C PRO A 34 -1.95 9.22 4.78
N GLU A 35 -2.78 10.20 4.44
CA GLU A 35 -3.40 10.31 3.12
C GLU A 35 -2.24 10.39 2.11
N ALA A 36 -1.84 9.23 1.59
CA ALA A 36 -0.87 9.12 0.52
C ALA A 36 -1.44 9.90 -0.67
N THR A 37 -0.82 11.03 -0.96
CA THR A 37 -1.16 11.82 -2.14
C THR A 37 -0.81 10.99 -3.37
N MET A 38 -1.85 10.45 -4.01
CA MET A 38 -1.83 9.65 -5.24
C MET A 38 -1.45 10.50 -6.48
N ASP A 39 -0.41 11.32 -6.35
CA ASP A 39 0.11 12.17 -7.44
C ASP A 39 1.60 11.90 -7.70
N SER A 40 2.25 11.05 -6.89
CA SER A 40 3.57 10.49 -7.19
C SER A 40 3.39 9.15 -7.91
N GLU A 41 3.93 9.04 -9.12
CA GLU A 41 4.01 7.76 -9.84
C GLU A 41 4.98 6.85 -9.07
N ALA A 42 4.45 5.87 -8.36
CA ALA A 42 5.24 4.91 -7.60
C ALA A 42 5.39 3.60 -8.36
N LEU A 43 6.58 3.00 -8.30
CA LEU A 43 6.87 1.69 -8.85
C LEU A 43 7.25 0.73 -7.72
N ILE A 44 6.68 -0.47 -7.74
CA ILE A 44 7.06 -1.59 -6.89
C ILE A 44 7.92 -2.54 -7.71
N VAL A 45 9.22 -2.56 -7.44
CA VAL A 45 10.17 -3.50 -8.03
C VAL A 45 10.40 -4.63 -7.02
N TYR A 46 10.29 -5.89 -7.44
CA TYR A 46 10.51 -7.00 -6.50
C TYR A 46 11.14 -8.24 -7.12
N PHE A 47 11.90 -8.99 -6.33
CA PHE A 47 12.31 -10.37 -6.64
C PHE A 47 11.61 -11.34 -5.69
N SER A 48 11.19 -12.51 -6.19
CA SER A 48 10.52 -13.53 -5.38
C SER A 48 10.89 -14.93 -5.85
N TRP A 49 11.55 -15.71 -5.01
CA TRP A 49 11.83 -17.13 -5.35
C TRP A 49 10.65 -18.04 -5.00
N SER A 50 10.11 -17.94 -3.77
CA SER A 50 9.04 -18.82 -3.27
C SER A 50 7.64 -18.18 -3.23
N GLY A 51 7.45 -17.02 -3.85
CA GLY A 51 6.15 -16.32 -3.93
C GLY A 51 5.79 -15.42 -2.73
N ASN A 52 6.57 -15.39 -1.66
CA ASN A 52 6.25 -14.58 -0.48
C ASN A 52 6.35 -13.07 -0.77
N THR A 53 7.46 -12.64 -1.38
CA THR A 53 7.66 -11.24 -1.73
C THR A 53 6.67 -10.78 -2.79
N GLU A 54 6.38 -11.63 -3.78
CA GLU A 54 5.34 -11.41 -4.78
C GLU A 54 3.98 -11.13 -4.14
N SER A 55 3.58 -11.95 -3.16
CA SER A 55 2.31 -11.77 -2.46
C SER A 55 2.21 -10.40 -1.78
N VAL A 56 3.31 -9.94 -1.17
CA VAL A 56 3.37 -8.61 -0.52
C VAL A 56 3.38 -7.48 -1.56
N ALA A 57 4.16 -7.63 -2.63
CA ALA A 57 4.25 -6.62 -3.69
C ALA A 57 2.88 -6.41 -4.37
N ASN A 58 2.17 -7.50 -4.68
CA ASN A 58 0.83 -7.45 -5.25
C ASN A 58 -0.18 -6.81 -4.29
N GLU A 59 -0.08 -7.07 -2.99
CA GLU A 59 -0.97 -6.45 -1.99
C GLU A 59 -0.73 -4.93 -1.90
N ILE A 60 0.53 -4.48 -1.92
CA ILE A 60 0.86 -3.05 -1.95
C ILE A 60 0.34 -2.42 -3.24
N ALA A 61 0.57 -3.05 -4.39
CA ALA A 61 0.05 -2.58 -5.69
C ALA A 61 -1.48 -2.47 -5.67
N HIS A 62 -2.18 -3.45 -5.08
CA HIS A 62 -3.63 -3.44 -4.94
C HIS A 62 -4.15 -2.27 -4.10
N GLN A 63 -3.48 -1.96 -2.98
CA GLN A 63 -3.89 -0.88 -2.09
C GLN A 63 -3.55 0.52 -2.62
N THR A 64 -2.46 0.64 -3.38
CA THR A 64 -1.92 1.94 -3.80
C THR A 64 -2.24 2.30 -5.25
N GLY A 65 -2.54 1.31 -6.09
CA GLY A 65 -2.62 1.48 -7.54
C GLY A 65 -1.26 1.74 -8.20
N ALA A 66 -0.15 1.53 -7.50
CA ALA A 66 1.20 1.66 -8.04
C ALA A 66 1.49 0.61 -9.11
N ASP A 67 2.38 0.96 -10.05
CA ASP A 67 2.90 0.03 -11.03
C ASP A 67 3.76 -1.04 -10.35
N ILE A 68 3.86 -2.21 -10.96
CA ILE A 68 4.62 -3.34 -10.45
C ILE A 68 5.54 -3.93 -11.52
N PHE A 69 6.76 -4.24 -11.12
CA PHE A 69 7.76 -4.88 -11.96
C PHE A 69 8.45 -6.01 -11.19
N GLU A 70 8.42 -7.21 -11.75
CA GLU A 70 9.14 -8.36 -11.20
C GLU A 70 10.54 -8.47 -11.80
N ILE A 71 11.55 -8.54 -10.94
CA ILE A 71 12.92 -8.87 -11.30
C ILE A 71 12.98 -10.37 -11.55
N ILE A 72 13.06 -10.74 -12.83
CA ILE A 72 13.30 -12.12 -13.27
C ILE A 72 14.79 -12.28 -13.60
N PRO A 73 15.52 -13.22 -12.99
CA PRO A 73 16.88 -13.56 -13.42
C PRO A 73 16.89 -14.08 -14.87
N GLU A 74 17.90 -13.71 -15.65
CA GLU A 74 18.11 -14.26 -17.02
C GLU A 74 18.27 -15.79 -16.95
N GLU A 75 19.05 -16.27 -15.98
CA GLU A 75 19.20 -17.68 -15.66
C GLU A 75 18.39 -18.00 -14.40
N SER A 76 17.35 -18.81 -14.54
CA SER A 76 16.46 -19.14 -13.42
C SER A 76 17.19 -19.88 -12.29
N TYR A 77 16.93 -19.47 -11.05
CA TYR A 77 17.41 -20.18 -9.87
C TYR A 77 16.80 -21.58 -9.76
N THR A 78 17.52 -22.46 -9.09
CA THR A 78 17.04 -23.80 -8.77
C THR A 78 15.87 -23.77 -7.76
N ASP A 79 14.98 -24.77 -7.85
CA ASP A 79 13.89 -25.00 -6.89
C ASP A 79 14.36 -25.71 -5.60
N ASP A 80 15.63 -26.15 -5.54
CA ASP A 80 16.22 -26.76 -4.34
C ASP A 80 16.76 -25.66 -3.42
N TYR A 81 16.17 -25.56 -2.22
CA TYR A 81 16.53 -24.51 -1.25
C TYR A 81 18.01 -24.57 -0.81
N ASP A 82 18.52 -25.77 -0.53
CA ASP A 82 19.89 -25.92 -0.02
C ASP A 82 20.89 -25.55 -1.12
N ALA A 83 20.63 -25.97 -2.37
CA ALA A 83 21.45 -25.57 -3.51
C ALA A 83 21.36 -24.07 -3.82
N LEU A 84 20.18 -23.46 -3.70
CA LEU A 84 20.01 -22.01 -3.86
C LEU A 84 20.78 -21.23 -2.77
N LEU A 85 20.75 -21.73 -1.53
CA LEU A 85 21.47 -21.08 -0.43
C LEU A 85 22.98 -21.06 -0.68
N ASP A 86 23.54 -22.16 -1.18
CA ASP A 86 24.96 -22.25 -1.57
C ASP A 86 25.29 -21.25 -2.70
N ILE A 87 24.45 -21.19 -3.75
CA ILE A 87 24.60 -20.24 -4.86
C ILE A 87 24.57 -18.79 -4.36
N ALA A 88 23.57 -18.43 -3.55
CA ALA A 88 23.41 -17.07 -3.03
C ALA A 88 24.59 -16.64 -2.15
N GLN A 89 25.14 -17.56 -1.33
CA GLN A 89 26.33 -17.29 -0.52
C GLN A 89 27.58 -17.06 -1.39
N GLU A 90 27.76 -17.85 -2.44
CA GLU A 90 28.87 -17.68 -3.39
C GLU A 90 28.75 -16.36 -4.15
N GLU A 91 27.57 -16.03 -4.66
CA GLU A 91 27.29 -14.77 -5.36
C GLU A 91 27.55 -13.57 -4.46
N GLN A 92 27.09 -13.62 -3.20
CA GLN A 92 27.35 -12.57 -2.22
C GLN A 92 28.85 -12.41 -1.93
N ALA A 93 29.57 -13.52 -1.71
CA ALA A 93 31.00 -13.51 -1.43
C ALA A 93 31.82 -12.94 -2.60
N ASN A 94 31.38 -13.21 -3.83
CA ASN A 94 32.03 -12.73 -5.04
C ASN A 94 31.53 -11.35 -5.50
N ASN A 95 30.59 -10.73 -4.76
CA ASN A 95 29.90 -9.52 -5.18
C ASN A 95 29.33 -9.63 -6.61
N ALA A 96 28.81 -10.82 -6.95
CA ALA A 96 28.18 -11.09 -8.23
C ALA A 96 26.94 -10.22 -8.44
N ARG A 97 26.60 -9.97 -9.70
CA ARG A 97 25.39 -9.26 -10.12
C ARG A 97 24.79 -10.09 -11.26
N PRO A 98 23.95 -11.08 -10.94
CA PRO A 98 23.27 -11.89 -11.95
C PRO A 98 22.53 -10.98 -12.96
N GLU A 99 22.56 -11.37 -14.22
CA GLU A 99 21.81 -10.67 -15.27
C GLU A 99 20.31 -10.87 -15.04
N ILE A 100 19.53 -9.87 -15.41
CA ILE A 100 18.07 -9.89 -15.31
C ILE A 100 17.48 -9.87 -16.71
N ALA A 101 16.37 -10.57 -16.91
CA ALA A 101 15.78 -10.81 -18.22
C ALA A 101 15.23 -9.55 -18.88
N GLU A 102 14.75 -8.61 -18.06
CA GLU A 102 14.07 -7.41 -18.53
C GLU A 102 14.50 -6.19 -17.71
N THR A 103 14.28 -5.02 -18.29
CA THR A 103 14.50 -3.72 -17.64
C THR A 103 13.21 -2.92 -17.66
N VAL A 104 12.99 -2.12 -16.63
CA VAL A 104 11.88 -1.17 -16.59
C VAL A 104 12.10 -0.08 -17.65
N GLU A 105 11.13 0.10 -18.54
CA GLU A 105 11.09 1.21 -19.49
C GLU A 105 10.69 2.52 -18.78
N ASP A 106 11.22 3.65 -19.24
CA ASP A 106 10.88 4.99 -18.74
C ASP A 106 10.99 5.17 -17.20
N PHE A 107 12.01 4.57 -16.58
CA PHE A 107 12.25 4.61 -15.12
C PHE A 107 12.24 6.03 -14.51
N GLU A 108 12.54 7.05 -15.31
CA GLU A 108 12.57 8.46 -14.89
C GLU A 108 11.18 9.04 -14.55
N GLN A 109 10.08 8.36 -14.91
CA GLN A 109 8.72 8.82 -14.58
C GLN A 109 8.35 8.60 -13.10
N TYR A 110 9.03 7.64 -12.45
CA TYR A 110 8.71 7.28 -11.07
C TYR A 110 9.47 8.12 -10.05
N ASP A 111 8.73 8.77 -9.15
CA ASP A 111 9.30 9.54 -8.03
C ASP A 111 9.72 8.63 -6.87
N VAL A 112 9.03 7.49 -6.73
CA VAL A 112 9.20 6.55 -5.61
C VAL A 112 9.35 5.15 -6.16
N VAL A 113 10.41 4.47 -5.73
CA VAL A 113 10.63 3.05 -6.04
C VAL A 113 10.69 2.25 -4.74
N TYR A 114 9.74 1.35 -4.56
CA TYR A 114 9.79 0.32 -3.54
C TYR A 114 10.57 -0.87 -4.07
N LEU A 115 11.51 -1.40 -3.28
CA LEU A 115 12.29 -2.59 -3.63
C LEU A 115 12.00 -3.73 -2.65
N GLY A 116 11.41 -4.82 -3.14
CA GLY A 116 11.12 -6.02 -2.37
C GLY A 116 12.05 -7.18 -2.73
N TYR A 117 12.58 -7.89 -1.73
CA TYR A 117 13.35 -9.11 -1.94
C TYR A 117 13.31 -10.01 -0.69
N PRO A 118 13.54 -11.33 -0.84
CA PRO A 118 13.65 -12.24 0.30
C PRO A 118 14.87 -11.93 1.17
N ASN A 119 14.79 -12.18 2.48
CA ASN A 119 15.90 -12.01 3.41
C ASN A 119 16.79 -13.26 3.50
#